data_AF-A0A401NTT5-F1
#
_entry.id   AF-A0A401NTT5-F1
#
_cell.length_a   1.000
_cell.length_b   1.000
_cell.length_c   1.000
_cell.angle_alpha   90.00
_cell.angle_beta   90.00
_cell.angle_gamma   90.00
#
_symmetry.space_group_name_H-M   'P 1'
#
loop_
_entity.id
_entity.type
_entity.pdbx_description
1 polymer ?
#
loop_
_entity_poly.entity_id
_entity_poly.type
_entity_poly.pdbx_seq_one_letter_code
_entity_poly.pdbx_strand_id
1 'polypeptide(L)'
;MPCSNIEGRCPISCEDDALSCFLMDNNGFILISKKEEETGQFLGEVDGSVMTQLLNMGLFNEVKLYDYQAMCKEPTNHHSGSQPMLSPFYILLAALKWFLGNLFIFLLEFNFCGLWNVENLVNGHKHRKAEPFQPCNTEYPAFMYDRTIKEANGFVECGDCQK
;
A
#
# COMPACT_ATOMS: atom_id res chain seq x y z
N MET A 1 -24.70 20.59 28.59
CA MET A 1 -25.24 21.56 29.59
C MET A 1 -24.26 22.71 29.70
N PRO A 2 -24.70 23.97 29.56
CA PRO A 2 -23.82 25.10 29.29
C PRO A 2 -23.11 25.57 30.56
N CYS A 3 -21.80 25.85 30.45
CA CYS A 3 -21.06 26.61 31.45
C CYS A 3 -21.64 28.02 31.54
N SER A 4 -22.48 28.29 32.53
CA SER A 4 -23.12 29.60 32.67
C SER A 4 -22.85 30.32 33.97
N ASN A 5 -21.91 29.87 34.84
CA ASN A 5 -21.58 30.63 36.07
C ASN A 5 -20.30 30.20 36.81
N ILE A 6 -19.13 30.17 36.17
CA ILE A 6 -17.84 30.10 36.89
C ILE A 6 -16.84 31.01 36.17
N GLU A 7 -16.22 31.96 36.88
CA GLU A 7 -15.09 32.80 36.43
C GLU A 7 -13.79 31.98 36.28
N GLY A 8 -13.89 30.83 35.63
CA GLY A 8 -12.80 29.87 35.45
C GLY A 8 -13.09 28.98 34.24
N ARG A 9 -12.02 28.64 33.52
CA ARG A 9 -12.02 27.79 32.32
C ARG A 9 -12.96 26.59 32.53
N CYS A 10 -13.93 26.37 31.63
CA CYS A 10 -14.82 25.21 31.69
C CYS A 10 -13.99 23.93 31.94
N PRO A 11 -14.39 23.06 32.88
CA PRO A 11 -13.72 21.78 33.06
C PRO A 11 -13.89 20.95 31.79
N ILE A 12 -12.78 20.61 31.15
CA ILE A 12 -12.76 19.72 29.99
C ILE A 12 -13.09 18.32 30.49
N SER A 13 -14.18 17.73 30.01
CA SER A 13 -14.57 16.36 30.35
C SER A 13 -14.45 15.47 29.13
N CYS A 14 -13.71 14.37 29.27
CA CYS A 14 -13.57 13.34 28.23
C CYS A 14 -14.84 12.49 28.03
N GLU A 15 -15.88 12.73 28.82
CA GLU A 15 -17.20 12.13 28.63
C GLU A 15 -17.96 12.83 27.49
N ASP A 16 -17.66 14.10 27.21
CA ASP A 16 -18.25 14.86 26.11
C ASP A 16 -17.95 14.19 24.75
N ASP A 17 -18.97 14.09 23.90
CA ASP A 17 -18.84 13.56 22.55
C ASP A 17 -18.14 14.53 21.59
N ALA A 18 -18.06 15.82 21.95
CA ALA A 18 -17.34 16.83 21.18
C ALA A 18 -15.81 16.70 21.28
N LEU A 19 -15.30 15.89 22.22
CA LEU A 19 -13.88 15.76 22.51
C LEU A 19 -13.39 14.32 22.28
N SER A 20 -12.17 14.19 21.76
CA SER A 20 -11.47 12.90 21.65
C SER A 20 -10.27 12.92 22.58
N CYS A 21 -10.34 12.11 23.65
CA CYS A 21 -9.28 11.99 24.64
C CYS A 21 -8.53 10.67 24.49
N PHE A 22 -7.20 10.73 24.56
CA PHE A 22 -6.32 9.58 24.43
C PHE A 22 -5.34 9.53 25.59
N LEU A 23 -5.11 8.35 26.15
CA LEU A 23 -3.92 8.04 26.94
C LEU A 23 -2.93 7.33 26.03
N MET A 24 -1.71 7.84 25.90
CA MET A 24 -0.70 7.29 25.01
C MET A 24 0.56 6.90 25.77
N ASP A 25 1.33 5.99 25.20
CA ASP A 25 2.68 5.67 25.68
C ASP A 25 3.73 6.68 25.15
N ASN A 26 4.99 6.46 25.54
CA ASN A 26 6.10 7.31 25.11
C ASN A 26 6.46 7.14 23.61
N ASN A 27 5.86 6.16 22.94
CA ASN A 27 6.14 5.78 21.56
C ASN A 27 5.02 6.24 20.61
N GLY A 28 3.97 6.88 21.14
CA GLY A 28 2.84 7.40 20.38
C GLY A 28 1.74 6.38 20.11
N PHE A 29 1.72 5.24 20.82
CA PHE A 29 0.64 4.27 20.75
C PHE A 29 -0.45 4.58 21.78
N ILE A 30 -1.70 4.42 21.38
CA ILE A 30 -2.87 4.69 22.21
C ILE A 30 -3.09 3.51 23.15
N LEU A 31 -3.04 3.77 24.46
CA LEU A 31 -3.31 2.79 25.52
C LEU A 31 -4.79 2.78 25.93
N ILE A 32 -5.43 3.96 25.91
CA ILE A 32 -6.85 4.11 26.26
C ILE A 32 -7.46 5.16 25.33
N SER A 33 -8.57 4.81 24.69
CA SER A 33 -9.44 5.74 23.95
C SER A 33 -10.91 5.51 24.34
N LYS A 34 -11.79 6.47 24.02
CA LYS A 34 -13.24 6.31 24.06
C LYS A 34 -13.73 5.23 23.08
N LYS A 35 -13.06 5.05 21.95
CA LYS A 35 -13.36 4.00 20.98
C LYS A 35 -12.36 2.85 21.12
N GLU A 36 -12.87 1.65 21.35
CA GLU A 36 -12.04 0.46 21.56
C GLU A 36 -11.16 0.14 20.34
N GLU A 37 -11.67 0.39 19.13
CA GLU A 37 -10.97 0.15 17.86
C GLU A 37 -9.64 0.93 17.73
N GLU A 38 -9.53 2.09 18.38
CA GLU A 38 -8.34 2.96 18.34
C GLU A 38 -7.26 2.51 19.34
N THR A 39 -7.62 1.66 20.33
CA THR A 39 -6.67 1.19 21.34
C THR A 39 -5.66 0.22 20.72
N GLY A 40 -4.38 0.45 21.00
CA GLY A 40 -3.26 -0.30 20.41
C GLY A 40 -2.83 0.22 19.03
N GLN A 41 -3.54 1.18 18.44
CA GLN A 41 -3.12 1.83 17.21
C GLN A 41 -2.13 2.96 17.49
N PHE A 42 -1.32 3.28 16.49
CA PHE A 42 -0.44 4.43 16.51
C PHE A 42 -1.25 5.72 16.28
N LEU A 43 -1.05 6.76 17.09
CA LEU A 43 -1.83 8.00 16.97
C LEU A 43 -1.74 8.60 15.56
N GLY A 44 -0.59 8.56 14.90
CA GLY A 44 -0.45 9.10 13.55
C GLY A 44 -1.22 8.33 12.48
N GLU A 45 -1.63 7.09 12.74
CA GLU A 45 -2.54 6.32 11.88
C GLU A 45 -4.00 6.72 12.10
N VAL A 46 -4.37 7.02 13.36
CA VAL A 46 -5.72 7.45 13.74
C VAL A 46 -5.98 8.92 13.39
N ASP A 47 -5.07 9.83 13.77
CA ASP A 47 -5.09 11.26 13.44
C ASP A 47 -3.66 11.79 13.17
N GLY A 48 -3.23 11.66 11.91
CA GLY A 48 -1.93 12.13 11.45
C GLY A 48 -1.72 13.65 11.57
N SER A 49 -2.81 14.45 11.59
CA SER A 49 -2.72 15.91 11.72
C SER A 49 -2.27 16.31 13.13
N VAL A 50 -2.84 15.65 14.14
CA VAL A 50 -2.45 15.85 15.54
C VAL A 50 -1.00 15.38 15.74
N MET A 51 -0.64 14.19 15.24
CA MET A 51 0.73 13.69 15.41
C MET A 51 1.78 14.60 14.77
N THR A 52 1.49 15.14 13.57
CA THR A 52 2.35 16.15 12.92
C THR A 52 2.51 17.39 13.78
N GLN A 53 1.43 17.85 14.41
CA GLN A 53 1.50 19.00 15.30
C GLN A 53 2.31 18.71 16.57
N LEU A 54 2.18 17.51 17.15
CA LEU A 54 2.98 17.11 18.32
C LEU A 54 4.49 17.06 17.99
N LEU A 55 4.85 16.67 16.77
CA LEU A 55 6.21 16.77 16.25
C LEU A 55 6.66 18.23 16.11
N ASN A 56 5.82 19.09 15.51
CA ASN A 56 6.12 20.51 15.34
C ASN A 56 6.29 21.26 16.67
N MET A 57 5.54 20.86 17.70
CA MET A 57 5.65 21.39 19.06
C MET A 57 6.87 20.83 19.82
N GLY A 58 7.57 19.84 19.26
CA GLY A 58 8.70 19.17 19.91
C GLY A 58 8.30 18.22 21.05
N LEU A 59 7.00 17.91 21.20
CA LEU A 59 6.53 16.98 22.24
C LEU A 59 6.93 15.54 21.89
N PHE A 60 7.01 15.23 20.60
CA PHE A 60 7.54 13.98 20.07
C PHE A 60 8.68 14.27 19.09
N ASN A 61 9.59 13.31 18.99
CA ASN A 61 10.67 13.29 18.02
C ASN A 61 10.55 12.05 17.14
N GLU A 62 10.66 12.22 15.83
CA GLU A 62 10.76 11.12 14.86
C GLU A 62 12.23 10.70 14.70
N VAL A 63 12.47 9.40 14.82
CA VAL A 63 13.78 8.75 14.65
C VAL A 63 13.65 7.66 13.60
N LYS A 64 14.55 7.65 12.61
CA LYS A 64 14.58 6.62 11.57
C LYS A 64 15.37 5.41 12.05
N LEU A 65 14.75 4.24 12.03
CA LEU A 65 15.39 2.95 12.25
C LEU A 65 15.72 2.30 10.91
N TYR A 66 16.91 1.73 10.79
CA TYR A 66 17.39 1.09 9.57
C TYR A 66 17.52 -0.41 9.79
N ASP A 67 16.79 -1.20 9.02
CA ASP A 67 16.90 -2.65 8.96
C ASP A 67 17.56 -3.07 7.65
N TYR A 68 18.83 -3.49 7.74
CA TYR A 68 19.62 -3.99 6.62
C TYR A 68 19.42 -5.48 6.34
N GLN A 69 18.58 -6.16 7.13
CA GLN A 69 18.32 -7.60 7.05
C GLN A 69 16.85 -7.94 6.76
N ALA A 70 16.06 -6.94 6.34
CA ALA A 70 14.66 -7.12 5.98
C ALA A 70 14.50 -7.98 4.71
N MET A 71 13.33 -8.63 4.60
CA MET A 71 12.93 -9.40 3.42
C MET A 71 11.76 -8.70 2.74
N CYS A 72 12.00 -8.12 1.58
CA CYS A 72 10.99 -7.43 0.78
C CYS A 72 10.46 -8.36 -0.31
N LYS A 73 9.20 -8.17 -0.67
CA LYS A 73 8.69 -8.73 -1.92
C LYS A 73 9.54 -8.20 -3.07
N GLU A 74 9.94 -9.08 -3.98
CA GLU A 74 10.57 -8.64 -5.20
C GLU A 74 9.61 -7.70 -5.93
N PRO A 75 10.03 -6.48 -6.32
CA PRO A 75 9.17 -5.62 -7.10
C PRO A 75 8.85 -6.38 -8.38
N THR A 76 7.58 -6.79 -8.52
CA THR A 76 7.11 -7.34 -9.78
C THR A 76 7.16 -6.18 -10.75
N ASN A 77 8.27 -6.07 -11.49
CA ASN A 77 8.26 -5.40 -12.76
C ASN A 77 7.18 -6.14 -13.55
N HIS A 78 5.97 -5.58 -13.54
CA HIS A 78 5.02 -5.84 -14.59
C HIS A 78 5.69 -5.32 -15.85
N HIS A 79 6.57 -6.14 -16.43
CA HIS A 79 6.74 -6.16 -17.86
C HIS A 79 5.33 -6.43 -18.36
N SER A 80 4.59 -5.35 -18.63
CA SER A 80 3.35 -5.45 -19.38
C SER A 80 3.69 -6.36 -20.54
N GLY A 81 3.11 -7.55 -20.57
CA GLY A 81 3.16 -8.46 -21.71
C GLY A 81 2.43 -7.86 -22.92
N SER A 82 2.28 -6.53 -22.97
CA SER A 82 2.07 -5.76 -24.18
C SER A 82 3.28 -6.02 -25.05
N GLN A 83 3.18 -7.09 -25.84
CA GLN A 83 3.94 -7.21 -27.07
C GLN A 83 3.85 -5.83 -27.76
N PRO A 84 4.97 -5.23 -28.19
CA PRO A 84 4.91 -3.98 -28.94
C PRO A 84 3.93 -4.21 -30.10
N MET A 85 3.00 -3.27 -30.36
CA MET A 85 2.05 -3.38 -31.45
C MET A 85 2.82 -3.61 -32.75
N LEU A 86 3.00 -4.88 -33.11
CA LEU A 86 3.48 -5.30 -34.39
C LEU A 86 2.46 -4.74 -35.37
N SER A 87 2.95 -3.81 -36.18
CA SER A 87 2.19 -3.13 -37.21
C SER A 87 1.23 -4.11 -37.92
N PRO A 88 -0.02 -3.73 -38.24
CA PRO A 88 -0.99 -4.61 -38.90
C PRO A 88 -0.43 -5.30 -40.14
N PHE A 89 0.61 -4.74 -40.77
CA PHE A 89 1.38 -5.36 -41.85
C PHE A 89 2.11 -6.65 -41.44
N TYR A 90 2.66 -6.76 -40.23
CA TYR A 90 3.33 -7.99 -39.77
C TYR A 90 2.34 -9.14 -39.58
N ILE A 91 1.15 -8.85 -39.06
CA ILE A 91 0.07 -9.84 -38.93
C ILE A 91 -0.36 -10.31 -40.33
N LEU A 92 -0.52 -9.38 -41.27
CA LEU A 92 -0.87 -9.68 -42.65
C LEU A 92 0.22 -10.50 -43.35
N LEU A 93 1.49 -10.16 -43.19
CA LEU A 93 2.62 -10.90 -43.76
C LEU A 93 2.79 -12.29 -43.12
N ALA A 94 2.55 -12.42 -41.82
CA ALA A 94 2.55 -13.71 -41.14
C ALA A 94 1.40 -14.60 -41.65
N ALA A 95 0.20 -14.04 -41.81
CA ALA A 95 -0.94 -14.75 -42.38
C ALA A 95 -0.70 -15.16 -43.83
N LEU A 96 -0.11 -14.28 -44.65
CA LEU A 96 0.25 -14.56 -46.04
C LEU A 96 1.32 -15.66 -46.12
N LYS A 97 2.37 -15.57 -45.28
CA LYS A 97 3.43 -16.58 -45.21
C LYS A 97 2.89 -17.92 -44.75
N TRP A 98 2.00 -17.94 -43.75
CA TRP A 98 1.30 -19.14 -43.31
C TRP A 98 0.45 -19.73 -44.44
N PHE A 99 -0.33 -18.90 -45.13
CA PHE A 99 -1.17 -19.35 -46.24
C PHE A 99 -0.34 -19.95 -47.38
N LEU A 100 0.74 -19.29 -47.79
CA LEU A 100 1.65 -19.79 -48.82
C LEU A 100 2.34 -21.09 -48.41
N GLY A 101 2.71 -21.23 -47.13
CA GLY A 101 3.27 -22.47 -46.58
C GLY A 101 2.28 -23.63 -46.64
N ASN A 102 1.03 -23.39 -46.23
CA ASN A 102 -0.03 -24.40 -46.31
C ASN A 102 -0.42 -24.71 -47.77
N LEU A 103 -0.42 -23.72 -48.67
CA LEU A 103 -0.65 -23.95 -50.09
C LEU A 103 0.48 -24.79 -50.69
N PHE A 104 1.73 -24.55 -50.30
CA PHE A 104 2.87 -25.34 -50.75
C PHE A 104 2.83 -26.77 -50.24
N ILE A 105 2.51 -26.97 -48.95
CA ILE A 105 2.31 -28.31 -48.36
C ILE A 105 1.11 -28.99 -49.02
N PHE A 106 -0.01 -28.29 -49.21
CA PHE A 106 -1.17 -28.81 -49.91
C PHE A 106 -0.84 -29.19 -51.35
N LEU A 107 -0.05 -28.42 -52.09
CA LEU A 107 0.38 -28.80 -53.44
C LEU A 107 1.33 -30.01 -53.42
N LEU A 108 2.19 -30.14 -52.40
CA LEU A 108 3.05 -31.31 -52.21
C LEU A 108 2.26 -32.57 -51.81
N GLU A 109 1.27 -32.44 -50.92
CA GLU A 109 0.39 -33.51 -50.46
C GLU A 109 -0.69 -33.87 -51.49
N PHE A 110 -1.19 -32.91 -52.26
CA PHE A 110 -2.13 -33.15 -53.36
C PHE A 110 -1.43 -33.87 -54.53
N ASN A 111 -0.10 -33.86 -54.58
CA ASN A 111 0.66 -34.76 -55.46
C ASN A 111 0.68 -36.22 -54.99
N PHE A 112 0.38 -36.52 -53.72
CA PHE A 112 0.31 -37.90 -53.21
C PHE A 112 -0.68 -38.00 -52.04
N CYS A 113 -1.86 -38.59 -52.30
CA CYS A 113 -2.83 -38.97 -51.28
C CYS A 113 -2.19 -39.51 -49.99
N GLY A 114 -2.50 -38.92 -48.83
CA GLY A 114 -1.98 -39.37 -47.54
C GLY A 114 -2.63 -38.68 -46.34
N LEU A 115 -3.94 -38.87 -46.19
CA LEU A 115 -4.69 -38.61 -44.95
C LEU A 115 -4.07 -39.40 -43.76
N TRP A 116 -4.37 -39.00 -42.51
CA TRP A 116 -4.02 -39.64 -41.21
C TRP A 116 -2.65 -39.22 -40.61
N ASN A 117 -2.48 -38.70 -39.37
CA ASN A 117 -3.29 -38.67 -38.16
C ASN A 117 -2.87 -37.52 -37.21
N VAL A 118 -3.83 -37.12 -36.38
CA VAL A 118 -3.79 -36.08 -35.36
C VAL A 118 -2.91 -36.50 -34.16
N GLU A 119 -1.97 -35.64 -33.73
CA GLU A 119 -1.26 -35.80 -32.45
C GLU A 119 -1.99 -35.07 -31.31
N ASN A 120 -2.15 -35.79 -30.19
CA ASN A 120 -2.89 -35.35 -29.00
C ASN A 120 -2.09 -34.34 -28.17
N LEU A 121 -2.72 -33.20 -27.88
CA LEU A 121 -2.22 -32.16 -26.98
C LEU A 121 -2.52 -32.51 -25.51
N VAL A 122 -1.47 -32.62 -24.69
CA VAL A 122 -1.61 -32.73 -23.22
C VAL A 122 -1.47 -31.35 -22.59
N ASN A 123 -2.49 -30.92 -21.84
CA ASN A 123 -2.46 -29.67 -21.07
C ASN A 123 -1.78 -29.88 -19.70
N GLY A 124 -0.69 -29.14 -19.45
CA GLY A 124 0.01 -29.11 -18.17
C GLY A 124 -0.70 -28.23 -17.13
N HIS A 125 -0.81 -28.74 -15.90
CA HIS A 125 -1.40 -28.02 -14.77
C HIS A 125 -0.55 -26.82 -14.32
N LYS A 126 -1.22 -25.69 -14.09
CA LYS A 126 -0.63 -24.41 -13.66
C LYS A 126 -0.43 -24.40 -12.14
N HIS A 127 0.82 -24.55 -11.68
CA HIS A 127 1.18 -24.32 -10.28
C HIS A 127 1.10 -22.84 -9.91
N ARG A 128 0.49 -22.54 -8.76
CA ARG A 128 0.42 -21.20 -8.16
C ARG A 128 1.81 -20.82 -7.64
N LYS A 129 2.45 -19.84 -8.28
CA LYS A 129 3.75 -19.30 -7.85
C LYS A 129 3.58 -18.53 -6.53
N ALA A 130 4.30 -18.93 -5.49
CA ALA A 130 4.53 -18.08 -4.33
C ALA A 130 5.44 -16.91 -4.76
N GLU A 131 5.15 -15.70 -4.30
CA GLU A 131 5.98 -14.54 -4.60
C GLU A 131 7.35 -14.69 -3.91
N PRO A 132 8.47 -14.56 -4.64
CA PRO A 132 9.79 -14.61 -4.05
C PRO A 132 10.04 -13.39 -3.16
N PHE A 133 10.59 -13.62 -1.97
CA PHE A 133 11.13 -12.58 -1.09
C PHE A 133 12.63 -12.46 -1.30
N GLN A 134 13.16 -11.23 -1.27
CA GLN A 134 14.58 -10.94 -1.37
C GLN A 134 15.07 -10.06 -0.22
N PRO A 135 16.35 -10.15 0.17
CA PRO A 135 16.96 -9.22 1.12
C PRO A 135 16.88 -7.77 0.60
N CYS A 136 16.51 -6.84 1.48
CA CYS A 136 16.40 -5.42 1.17
C CYS A 136 16.72 -4.57 2.41
N ASN A 137 17.07 -3.30 2.19
CA ASN A 137 17.17 -2.33 3.26
C ASN A 137 15.80 -1.68 3.45
N THR A 138 15.29 -1.68 4.68
CA THR A 138 14.03 -1.01 5.03
C THR A 138 14.26 0.05 6.09
N GLU A 139 13.59 1.19 5.95
CA GLU A 139 13.58 2.27 6.94
C GLU A 139 12.22 2.28 7.65
N TYR A 140 12.23 2.34 8.97
CA TYR A 140 11.03 2.41 9.79
C TYR A 140 11.04 3.70 10.63
N PRO A 141 9.98 4.53 10.57
CA PRO A 141 9.85 5.66 11.47
C PRO A 141 9.49 5.16 12.88
N ALA A 142 10.22 5.65 13.88
CA ALA A 142 9.93 5.45 15.29
C ALA A 142 9.75 6.80 15.98
N PHE A 143 8.87 6.86 16.98
CA PHE A 143 8.54 8.09 17.68
C PHE A 143 8.93 7.97 19.14
N MET A 144 9.45 9.05 19.72
CA MET A 144 9.79 9.11 21.14
C MET A 144 9.33 10.43 21.76
N TYR A 145 8.67 10.33 22.92
CA TYR A 145 8.24 11.47 23.72
C TYR A 145 9.44 12.22 24.32
N ASP A 146 9.45 13.54 24.18
CA ASP A 146 10.43 14.42 24.80
C ASP A 146 10.00 14.81 26.22
N ARG A 147 10.78 14.36 27.22
CA ARG A 147 10.50 14.60 28.64
C ARG A 147 10.74 16.04 29.09
N THR A 148 11.36 16.87 28.27
CA THR A 148 11.62 18.28 28.61
C THR A 148 10.35 19.12 28.54
N ILE A 149 9.39 18.75 27.69
CA ILE A 149 8.12 19.45 27.48
C ILE A 149 7.00 18.67 28.19
N LYS A 150 6.50 19.21 29.30
CA LYS A 150 5.46 18.56 30.12
C LYS A 150 4.04 18.79 29.62
N GLU A 151 3.82 19.91 28.95
CA GLU A 151 2.51 20.32 28.46
C GLU A 151 2.70 21.10 27.16
N ALA A 152 1.86 20.80 26.18
CA ALA A 152 1.79 21.54 24.93
C ALA A 152 0.31 21.81 24.64
N ASN A 153 0.00 23.08 24.41
CA ASN A 153 -1.35 23.53 24.04
C ASN A 153 -1.23 24.28 22.73
N GLY A 154 -2.10 23.97 21.78
CA GLY A 154 -2.20 24.70 20.54
C GLY A 154 -3.29 24.14 19.67
N PHE A 155 -3.44 24.76 18.51
CA PHE A 155 -4.48 24.41 17.54
C PHE A 155 -3.84 23.77 16.32
N VAL A 156 -4.60 22.89 15.67
CA VAL A 156 -4.28 22.27 14.38
C VAL A 156 -5.15 22.94 13.33
N GLU A 157 -4.53 23.67 12.40
CA GLU A 157 -5.23 24.25 11.26
C GLU A 157 -5.41 23.19 10.17
N CYS A 158 -6.66 22.89 9.84
CA CYS A 158 -7.06 21.93 8.83
C CYS A 158 -7.83 22.67 7.71
N GLY A 159 -7.15 23.58 7.02
CA GLY A 159 -7.77 24.41 5.98
C GLY A 159 -8.87 25.31 6.55
N ASP A 160 -10.13 24.98 6.26
CA ASP A 160 -11.30 25.76 6.72
C ASP A 160 -11.78 25.39 8.14
N CYS A 161 -11.14 24.42 8.82
CA CYS A 161 -11.47 24.06 10.20
C CYS A 161 -10.26 24.14 11.13
N GLN A 162 -10.55 24.34 12.42
CA GLN A 162 -9.56 24.40 13.49
C GLN A 162 -9.91 23.34 14.52
N LYS A 163 -8.94 22.51 14.88
CA LYS A 163 -9.00 21.58 16.01
C LYS A 163 -8.10 22.05 17.14
#